data_AF-A0AA85KC66-F1
#
_entry.id   AF-A0AA85KC66-F1
#
_cell.length_a   1.000
_cell.length_b   1.000
_cell.length_c   1.000
_cell.angle_alpha   90.00
_cell.angle_beta   90.00
_cell.angle_gamma   90.00
#
_symmetry.space_group_name_H-M   'P 1'
#
loop_
_entity.id
_entity.type
_entity.pdbx_description
1 polymer ?
#
loop_
_entity_poly.entity_id
_entity_poly.type
_entity_poly.pdbx_seq_one_letter_code
_entity_poly.pdbx_strand_id
1 'polypeptide(L)'
;MSDEESQQSSSEESAEESEEETEKEKRDKEEERKRREEEVAQERQRKQEEKKRKEAEEASKKQRKPGQKRKGLGGLSKEKKRLLKQLIMQKAADEMKAEMKRRQEERETFLRGKVEPLKLDGLGESDLTAKVKQLRQDFEINELTIKVNDVKGKFVKPVLKKVSKTESHMARFEKKEGGHSLSSFRSQLKSTGHSKYALEEKDEPVSTPK
;
A
#
# COMPACT_ATOMS: atom_id res chain seq x y z
N MET A 1 59.74 -13.33 -56.09
CA MET A 1 58.64 -12.46 -56.53
C MET A 1 57.38 -12.71 -55.69
N SER A 2 57.52 -12.97 -54.38
CA SER A 2 56.37 -13.33 -53.52
C SER A 2 56.28 -12.45 -52.26
N ASP A 3 57.32 -11.68 -51.94
CA ASP A 3 57.34 -10.78 -50.78
C ASP A 3 56.79 -9.37 -51.10
N GLU A 4 56.66 -8.99 -52.37
CA GLU A 4 56.22 -7.65 -52.79
C GLU A 4 54.68 -7.54 -52.94
N GLU A 5 54.00 -8.61 -53.40
CA GLU A 5 52.52 -8.67 -53.42
C GLU A 5 51.91 -8.77 -52.01
N SER A 6 52.60 -9.43 -51.07
CA SER A 6 52.15 -9.56 -49.66
C SER A 6 52.24 -8.24 -48.88
N GLN A 7 53.19 -7.38 -49.25
CA GLN A 7 53.31 -6.04 -48.67
C GLN A 7 52.29 -5.05 -49.24
N GLN A 8 51.87 -5.21 -50.51
CA GLN A 8 50.78 -4.43 -51.08
C GLN A 8 49.41 -4.84 -50.52
N SER A 9 49.11 -6.14 -50.41
CA SER A 9 47.83 -6.62 -49.87
C SER A 9 47.61 -6.23 -48.40
N SER A 10 48.67 -6.25 -47.56
CA SER A 10 48.57 -5.80 -46.16
C SER A 10 48.44 -4.29 -46.01
N SER A 11 48.96 -3.51 -46.97
CA SER A 11 48.80 -2.05 -46.99
C SER A 11 47.40 -1.62 -47.45
N GLU A 12 46.80 -2.36 -48.37
CA GLU A 12 45.41 -2.14 -48.82
C GLU A 12 44.41 -2.60 -47.76
N GLU A 13 44.59 -3.76 -47.12
CA GLU A 13 43.76 -4.19 -45.99
C GLU A 13 43.81 -3.21 -44.82
N SER A 14 45.00 -2.67 -44.49
CA SER A 14 45.14 -1.67 -43.42
C SER A 14 44.50 -0.32 -43.77
N ALA A 15 44.44 0.04 -45.06
CA ALA A 15 43.77 1.25 -45.52
C ALA A 15 42.24 1.08 -45.49
N GLU A 16 41.74 -0.07 -45.96
CA GLU A 16 40.31 -0.41 -45.92
C GLU A 16 39.79 -0.51 -44.47
N GLU A 17 40.54 -1.11 -43.55
CA GLU A 17 40.17 -1.19 -42.13
C GLU A 17 40.11 0.22 -41.48
N SER A 18 41.01 1.13 -41.87
CA SER A 18 41.00 2.52 -41.40
C SER A 18 39.82 3.33 -41.96
N GLU A 19 39.44 3.09 -43.22
CA GLU A 19 38.27 3.75 -43.82
C GLU A 19 36.97 3.25 -43.18
N GLU A 20 36.86 1.94 -42.92
CA GLU A 20 35.71 1.32 -42.26
C GLU A 20 35.54 1.82 -40.81
N GLU A 21 36.64 1.98 -40.05
CA GLU A 21 36.61 2.59 -38.72
C GLU A 21 36.11 4.04 -38.76
N THR A 22 36.55 4.85 -39.74
CA THR A 22 36.10 6.24 -39.85
C THR A 22 34.65 6.37 -40.29
N GLU A 23 34.14 5.46 -41.11
CA GLU A 23 32.72 5.40 -41.46
C GLU A 23 31.86 5.02 -40.26
N LYS A 24 32.30 4.02 -39.49
CA LYS A 24 31.61 3.57 -38.27
C LYS A 24 31.54 4.69 -37.23
N GLU A 25 32.64 5.41 -37.00
CA GLU A 25 32.67 6.55 -36.08
C GLU A 25 31.75 7.70 -36.54
N LYS A 26 31.62 7.95 -37.85
CA LYS A 26 30.69 8.93 -38.42
C LYS A 26 29.23 8.52 -38.20
N ARG A 27 28.90 7.24 -38.40
CA ARG A 27 27.55 6.69 -38.18
C ARG A 27 27.16 6.77 -36.70
N ASP A 28 28.07 6.41 -35.78
CA ASP A 28 27.83 6.50 -34.34
C ASP A 28 27.63 7.95 -33.87
N LYS A 29 28.44 8.89 -34.38
CA LYS A 29 28.27 10.33 -34.11
C LYS A 29 26.95 10.89 -34.67
N GLU A 30 26.51 10.42 -35.84
CA GLU A 30 25.23 10.85 -36.41
C GLU A 30 24.04 10.29 -35.61
N GLU A 31 24.11 9.03 -35.18
CA GLU A 31 23.07 8.41 -34.35
C GLU A 31 22.97 9.08 -32.98
N GLU A 32 24.10 9.41 -32.35
CA GLU A 32 24.13 10.14 -31.09
C GLU A 32 23.50 11.55 -31.23
N ARG A 33 23.76 12.24 -32.34
CA ARG A 33 23.14 13.55 -32.64
C ARG A 33 21.63 13.42 -32.83
N LYS A 34 21.15 12.39 -33.55
CA LYS A 34 19.72 12.13 -33.72
C LYS A 34 19.03 11.83 -32.38
N ARG A 35 19.63 11.00 -31.53
CA ARG A 35 19.10 10.69 -30.18
C ARG A 35 18.99 11.94 -29.31
N ARG A 36 20.01 12.81 -29.30
CA ARG A 36 19.98 14.09 -28.58
C ARG A 36 18.91 15.05 -29.13
N GLU A 37 18.72 15.09 -30.44
CA GLU A 37 17.70 15.93 -31.07
C GLU A 37 16.28 15.43 -30.78
N GLU A 38 16.06 14.11 -30.79
CA GLU A 38 14.81 13.48 -30.38
C GLU A 38 14.48 13.72 -28.90
N GLU A 39 15.48 13.63 -28.01
CA GLU A 39 15.31 13.93 -26.58
C GLU A 39 14.87 15.37 -26.35
N VAL A 40 15.54 16.34 -27.01
CA VAL A 40 15.17 17.77 -26.95
C VAL A 40 13.77 18.02 -27.54
N ALA A 41 13.40 17.30 -28.61
CA ALA A 41 12.06 17.39 -29.18
C ALA A 41 10.99 16.85 -28.24
N GLN A 42 11.23 15.71 -27.58
CA GLN A 42 10.34 15.14 -26.58
C GLN A 42 10.20 16.04 -25.35
N GLU A 43 11.28 16.65 -24.87
CA GLU A 43 11.23 17.60 -23.75
C GLU A 43 10.38 18.84 -24.09
N ARG A 44 10.55 19.38 -25.31
CA ARG A 44 9.73 20.49 -25.81
C ARG A 44 8.25 20.12 -25.92
N GLN A 45 7.93 18.92 -26.38
CA GLN A 45 6.55 18.43 -26.44
C GLN A 45 5.94 18.31 -25.03
N ARG A 46 6.66 17.71 -24.07
CA ARG A 46 6.22 17.62 -22.66
C ARG A 46 5.97 19.01 -22.06
N LYS A 47 6.86 19.97 -22.31
CA LYS A 47 6.73 21.35 -21.82
C LYS A 47 5.53 22.08 -22.44
N GLN A 48 5.28 21.87 -23.74
CA GLN A 48 4.10 22.41 -24.41
C GLN A 48 2.80 21.78 -23.91
N GLU A 49 2.78 20.47 -23.66
CA GLU A 49 1.63 19.76 -23.11
C GLU A 49 1.34 20.20 -21.67
N GLU A 50 2.37 20.34 -20.83
CA GLU A 50 2.21 20.84 -19.46
C GLU A 50 1.67 22.28 -19.45
N LYS A 51 2.16 23.14 -20.37
CA LYS A 51 1.65 24.50 -20.54
C LYS A 51 0.19 24.51 -20.98
N LYS A 52 -0.18 23.68 -21.97
CA LYS A 52 -1.58 23.52 -22.42
C LYS A 52 -2.48 23.00 -21.31
N ARG A 53 -2.00 22.08 -20.47
CA ARG A 53 -2.75 21.54 -19.32
C ARG A 53 -2.98 22.61 -18.25
N LYS A 54 -1.96 23.40 -17.91
CA LYS A 54 -2.08 24.54 -16.98
C LYS A 54 -3.02 25.61 -17.51
N GLU A 55 -2.93 25.93 -18.80
CA GLU A 55 -3.79 26.90 -19.46
C GLU A 55 -5.25 26.42 -19.52
N ALA A 56 -5.50 25.14 -19.80
CA ALA A 56 -6.84 24.55 -19.75
C ALA A 56 -7.44 24.53 -18.34
N GLU A 57 -6.63 24.25 -17.32
CA GLU A 57 -7.04 24.33 -15.91
C GLU A 57 -7.39 25.77 -15.51
N GLU A 58 -6.58 26.75 -15.92
CA GLU A 58 -6.83 28.16 -15.65
C GLU A 58 -8.06 28.69 -16.41
N ALA A 59 -8.24 28.30 -17.67
CA ALA A 59 -9.41 28.65 -18.48
C ALA A 59 -10.70 28.07 -17.88
N SER A 60 -10.68 26.82 -17.41
CA SER A 60 -11.79 26.20 -16.67
C SER A 60 -12.13 26.97 -15.38
N LYS A 61 -11.12 27.52 -14.71
CA LYS A 61 -11.28 28.34 -13.51
C LYS A 61 -11.85 29.73 -13.82
N LYS A 62 -11.45 30.35 -14.95
CA LYS A 62 -11.92 31.67 -15.42
C LYS A 62 -13.33 31.67 -16.01
N GLN A 63 -13.83 30.54 -16.54
CA GLN A 63 -15.22 30.42 -16.99
C GLN A 63 -16.27 30.50 -15.85
N ARG A 64 -15.86 30.56 -14.58
CA ARG A 64 -16.78 30.73 -13.45
C ARG A 64 -17.06 32.21 -13.22
N LYS A 65 -18.33 32.61 -13.37
CA LYS A 65 -18.79 34.02 -13.23
C LYS A 65 -18.31 34.64 -11.91
N PRO A 66 -17.76 35.88 -11.93
CA PRO A 66 -17.34 36.58 -10.72
C PRO A 66 -18.58 36.95 -9.89
N GLY A 67 -18.71 36.39 -8.67
CA GLY A 67 -19.77 36.77 -7.72
C GLY A 67 -20.47 35.62 -6.98
N GLN A 68 -20.33 34.36 -7.40
CA GLN A 68 -20.84 33.24 -6.60
C GLN A 68 -19.89 32.93 -5.44
N LYS A 69 -20.22 33.45 -4.25
CA LYS A 69 -19.56 33.05 -2.98
C LYS A 69 -19.56 31.51 -2.90
N ARG A 70 -18.37 30.91 -2.74
CA ARG A 70 -18.20 29.46 -2.57
C ARG A 70 -18.93 29.04 -1.28
N LYS A 71 -20.17 28.55 -1.38
CA LYS A 71 -20.88 27.97 -0.25
C LYS A 71 -20.21 26.64 0.13
N GLY A 72 -19.34 26.70 1.15
CA GLY A 72 -18.73 25.55 1.83
C GLY A 72 -17.40 25.03 1.23
N LEU A 73 -16.78 24.12 2.00
CA LEU A 73 -15.43 23.55 1.83
C LEU A 73 -15.03 23.36 0.35
N GLY A 74 -14.15 24.24 -0.14
CA GLY A 74 -13.39 24.04 -1.38
C GLY A 74 -14.13 24.16 -2.72
N GLY A 75 -15.42 24.52 -2.79
CA GLY A 75 -16.11 24.67 -4.09
C GLY A 75 -16.13 23.41 -4.98
N LEU A 76 -15.89 22.23 -4.37
CA LEU A 76 -16.05 20.91 -4.99
C LEU A 76 -17.54 20.60 -5.22
N SER A 77 -17.85 19.83 -6.27
CA SER A 77 -19.22 19.34 -6.51
C SER A 77 -19.68 18.45 -5.36
N LYS A 78 -21.01 18.32 -5.18
CA LYS A 78 -21.60 17.50 -4.11
C LYS A 78 -21.12 16.05 -4.15
N GLU A 79 -20.93 15.49 -5.34
CA GLU A 79 -20.42 14.13 -5.55
C GLU A 79 -18.95 14.01 -5.15
N LYS A 80 -18.10 14.97 -5.56
CA LYS A 80 -16.68 14.99 -5.17
C LYS A 80 -16.52 15.10 -3.65
N LYS A 81 -17.36 15.91 -2.98
CA LYS A 81 -17.36 16.02 -1.51
C LYS A 81 -17.74 14.69 -0.84
N ARG A 82 -18.71 13.96 -1.40
CA ARG A 82 -19.11 12.64 -0.88
C ARG A 82 -17.99 11.61 -1.05
N LEU A 83 -17.37 11.54 -2.22
CA LEU A 83 -16.25 10.64 -2.48
C LEU A 83 -15.06 10.96 -1.57
N LEU A 84 -14.72 12.24 -1.42
CA LEU A 84 -13.64 12.67 -0.53
C LEU A 84 -13.91 12.26 0.93
N LYS A 85 -15.14 12.45 1.43
CA LYS A 85 -15.53 12.01 2.77
C LYS A 85 -15.40 10.49 2.93
N GLN A 86 -15.79 9.72 1.92
CA GLN A 86 -15.65 8.27 1.93
C GLN A 86 -14.18 7.85 1.99
N LEU A 87 -13.31 8.46 1.18
CA LEU A 87 -11.87 8.18 1.17
C LEU A 87 -11.21 8.53 2.50
N ILE A 88 -11.56 9.66 3.11
CA ILE A 88 -11.04 10.04 4.44
C ILE A 88 -11.48 9.03 5.50
N MET A 89 -12.74 8.59 5.49
CA MET A 89 -13.25 7.61 6.44
C MET A 89 -12.59 6.23 6.24
N GLN A 90 -12.37 5.82 4.99
CA GLN A 90 -11.68 4.58 4.66
C GLN A 90 -10.22 4.63 5.13
N LYS A 91 -9.50 5.71 4.81
CA LYS A 91 -8.12 5.92 5.25
C LYS A 91 -8.02 5.92 6.79
N ALA A 92 -8.93 6.59 7.48
CA ALA A 92 -8.95 6.59 8.95
C ALA A 92 -9.23 5.19 9.54
N ALA A 93 -10.10 4.40 8.90
CA ALA A 93 -10.35 3.03 9.32
C ALA A 93 -9.14 2.11 9.10
N ASP A 94 -8.43 2.29 7.98
CA ASP A 94 -7.23 1.53 7.66
C ASP A 94 -6.05 1.91 8.58
N GLU A 95 -5.88 3.20 8.88
CA GLU A 95 -4.90 3.68 9.87
C GLU A 95 -5.19 3.13 11.27
N MET A 96 -6.46 3.12 11.72
CA MET A 96 -6.84 2.54 13.00
C MET A 96 -6.53 1.03 13.06
N LYS A 97 -6.78 0.29 11.98
CA LYS A 97 -6.45 -1.15 11.91
C LYS A 97 -4.95 -1.38 11.90
N ALA A 98 -4.19 -0.56 11.17
CA ALA A 98 -2.74 -0.63 11.12
C ALA A 98 -2.12 -0.34 12.49
N GLU A 99 -2.63 0.66 13.22
CA GLU A 99 -2.19 0.96 14.59
C GLU A 99 -2.50 -0.20 15.54
N MET A 100 -3.71 -0.76 15.47
CA MET A 100 -4.10 -1.92 16.29
C MET A 100 -3.23 -3.14 15.99
N LYS A 101 -2.92 -3.39 14.71
CA LYS A 101 -2.04 -4.48 14.28
C LYS A 101 -0.61 -4.25 14.77
N ARG A 102 -0.06 -3.05 14.61
CA ARG A 102 1.27 -2.68 15.11
C ARG A 102 1.36 -2.86 16.62
N ARG A 103 0.34 -2.44 17.38
CA ARG A 103 0.29 -2.64 18.84
C ARG A 103 0.23 -4.12 19.21
N GLN A 104 -0.45 -4.95 18.42
CA GLN A 104 -0.44 -6.40 18.59
C GLN A 104 0.93 -7.00 18.27
N GLU A 105 1.57 -6.62 17.16
CA GLU A 105 2.91 -7.07 16.77
C GLU A 105 3.98 -6.66 17.79
N GLU A 106 3.91 -5.44 18.34
CA GLU A 106 4.77 -4.97 19.43
C GLU A 106 4.55 -5.81 20.71
N ARG A 107 3.29 -6.11 21.04
CA ARG A 107 2.94 -7.01 22.14
C ARG A 107 3.49 -8.42 21.90
N GLU A 108 3.34 -8.96 20.70
CA GLU A 108 3.85 -10.28 20.34
C GLU A 108 5.37 -10.34 20.38
N THR A 109 6.04 -9.29 19.89
CA THR A 109 7.51 -9.18 19.93
C THR A 109 8.02 -9.10 21.36
N PHE A 110 7.36 -8.30 22.21
CA PHE A 110 7.66 -8.22 23.64
C PHE A 110 7.45 -9.57 24.33
N LEU A 111 6.31 -10.24 24.06
CA LEU A 111 6.02 -11.55 24.64
C LEU A 111 7.01 -12.61 24.15
N ARG A 112 7.38 -12.62 22.86
CA ARG A 112 8.37 -13.52 22.29
C ARG A 112 9.74 -13.34 22.94
N GLY A 113 10.15 -12.11 23.24
CA GLY A 113 11.41 -11.85 23.94
C GLY A 113 11.35 -12.19 25.44
N LYS A 114 10.17 -12.07 26.06
CA LYS A 114 9.99 -12.30 27.50
C LYS A 114 9.73 -13.76 27.87
N VAL A 115 9.09 -14.51 26.97
CA VAL A 115 8.67 -15.89 27.18
C VAL A 115 9.39 -16.77 26.16
N GLU A 116 10.40 -17.50 26.62
CA GLU A 116 11.08 -18.49 25.80
C GLU A 116 10.14 -19.68 25.50
N PRO A 117 10.10 -20.21 24.26
CA PRO A 117 9.39 -21.44 23.95
C PRO A 117 9.84 -22.61 24.83
N LEU A 118 8.89 -23.41 25.30
CA LEU A 118 9.17 -24.57 26.14
C LEU A 118 9.88 -25.66 25.31
N LYS A 119 11.15 -25.92 25.62
CA LYS A 119 11.92 -27.04 25.08
C LYS A 119 11.62 -28.28 25.93
N LEU A 120 10.80 -29.17 25.39
CA LEU A 120 10.41 -30.43 26.06
C LEU A 120 11.02 -31.67 25.40
N ASP A 121 11.59 -31.51 24.20
CA ASP A 121 12.08 -32.63 23.41
C ASP A 121 13.35 -33.23 24.01
N GLY A 122 13.37 -34.56 24.13
CA GLY A 122 14.54 -35.33 24.58
C GLY A 122 14.81 -35.28 26.09
N LEU A 123 13.94 -34.67 26.91
CA LEU A 123 14.08 -34.71 28.36
C LEU A 123 13.58 -36.05 28.95
N GLY A 124 14.31 -36.56 29.95
CA GLY A 124 13.89 -37.69 30.75
C GLY A 124 12.78 -37.32 31.76
N GLU A 125 12.12 -38.33 32.32
CA GLU A 125 10.98 -38.16 33.25
C GLU A 125 11.32 -37.31 34.49
N SER A 126 12.54 -37.45 35.02
CA SER A 126 13.04 -36.65 36.14
C SER A 126 13.09 -35.16 35.81
N ASP A 127 13.65 -34.83 34.64
CA ASP A 127 13.90 -33.45 34.23
C ASP A 127 12.60 -32.77 33.80
N LEU A 128 11.70 -33.54 33.18
CA LEU A 128 10.35 -33.09 32.85
C LEU A 128 9.55 -32.75 34.11
N THR A 129 9.64 -33.60 35.14
CA THR A 129 9.00 -33.36 36.45
C THR A 129 9.55 -32.11 37.13
N ALA A 130 10.87 -31.92 37.10
CA ALA A 130 11.51 -30.72 37.62
C ALA A 130 11.05 -29.47 36.87
N LYS A 131 10.93 -29.54 35.54
CA LYS A 131 10.48 -28.41 34.71
C LYS A 131 9.02 -28.02 34.99
N VAL A 132 8.14 -29.00 35.15
CA VAL A 132 6.73 -28.75 35.52
C VAL A 132 6.63 -28.09 36.89
N LYS A 133 7.41 -28.56 37.88
CA LYS A 133 7.42 -27.98 39.22
C LYS A 133 7.89 -26.52 39.21
N GLN A 134 8.92 -26.21 38.43
CA GLN A 134 9.41 -24.83 38.26
C GLN A 134 8.32 -23.91 37.69
N LEU A 135 7.67 -24.31 36.60
CA LEU A 135 6.61 -23.52 35.97
C LEU A 135 5.41 -23.29 36.90
N ARG A 136 5.08 -24.29 37.73
CA ARG A 136 4.02 -24.17 38.74
C ARG A 136 4.36 -23.12 39.80
N GLN A 137 5.59 -23.09 40.29
CA GLN A 137 6.04 -22.10 41.26
C GLN A 137 6.03 -20.69 40.66
N ASP A 138 6.50 -20.51 39.42
CA ASP A 138 6.49 -19.22 38.74
C ASP A 138 5.05 -18.68 38.55
N PHE A 139 4.11 -19.57 38.22
CA PHE A 139 2.68 -19.23 38.11
C PHE A 139 2.12 -18.75 39.45
N GLU A 140 2.39 -19.49 40.52
CA GLU A 140 1.92 -19.17 41.87
C GLU A 140 2.48 -17.82 42.37
N ILE A 141 3.76 -17.55 42.13
CA ILE A 141 4.40 -16.26 42.45
C ILE A 141 3.71 -15.12 41.69
N ASN A 142 3.44 -15.29 40.40
CA ASN A 142 2.78 -14.26 39.59
C ASN A 142 1.34 -14.00 40.08
N GLU A 143 0.59 -15.06 40.39
CA GLU A 143 -0.76 -14.95 40.93
C GLU A 143 -0.77 -14.19 42.27
N LEU A 144 0.14 -14.55 43.18
CA LEU A 144 0.31 -13.86 44.46
C LEU A 144 0.72 -12.39 44.27
N THR A 145 1.58 -12.10 43.29
CA THR A 145 2.00 -10.74 42.96
C THR A 145 0.82 -9.89 42.48
N ILE A 146 -0.06 -10.44 41.65
CA ILE A 146 -1.30 -9.76 41.22
C ILE A 146 -2.19 -9.49 42.43
N LYS A 147 -2.45 -10.50 43.27
CA LYS A 147 -3.26 -10.36 44.50
C LYS A 147 -2.72 -9.27 45.43
N VAL A 148 -1.41 -9.26 45.69
CA VAL A 148 -0.77 -8.23 46.52
C VAL A 148 -0.91 -6.83 45.89
N ASN A 149 -0.79 -6.70 44.57
CA ASN A 149 -0.94 -5.42 43.88
C ASN A 149 -2.39 -4.90 43.88
N ASP A 150 -3.37 -5.78 43.74
CA ASP A 150 -4.80 -5.43 43.83
C ASP A 150 -5.16 -5.00 45.26
N VAL A 151 -4.58 -5.66 46.28
CA VAL A 151 -4.75 -5.31 47.70
C VAL A 151 -4.02 -4.00 48.05
N LYS A 152 -2.84 -3.76 47.48
CA LYS A 152 -2.05 -2.53 47.69
C LYS A 152 -2.65 -1.30 46.98
N GLY A 153 -3.68 -1.50 46.17
CA GLY A 153 -4.60 -0.45 45.74
C GLY A 153 -3.99 0.59 44.79
N LYS A 154 -3.88 0.25 43.49
CA LYS A 154 -3.84 1.28 42.43
C LYS A 154 -5.26 1.74 42.09
N PHE A 155 -6.01 2.20 43.09
CA PHE A 155 -7.39 2.65 42.91
C PHE A 155 -7.44 4.01 42.22
N VAL A 156 -7.25 4.01 40.91
CA VAL A 156 -7.55 5.14 40.04
C VAL A 156 -9.02 5.01 39.65
N LYS A 157 -9.88 5.90 40.18
CA LYS A 157 -11.32 5.89 39.90
C LYS A 157 -11.55 5.87 38.38
N PRO A 158 -12.02 4.75 37.79
CA PRO A 158 -12.22 4.69 36.35
C PRO A 158 -13.32 5.65 35.95
N VAL A 159 -13.11 6.40 34.87
CA VAL A 159 -14.13 7.30 34.33
C VAL A 159 -15.23 6.43 33.69
N LEU A 160 -16.34 6.28 34.39
CA LEU A 160 -17.48 5.48 33.94
C LEU A 160 -18.15 6.17 32.75
N LYS A 161 -18.02 5.58 31.56
CA LYS A 161 -18.83 5.95 30.40
C LYS A 161 -20.20 5.31 30.56
N LYS A 162 -21.29 6.09 30.41
CA LYS A 162 -22.65 5.54 30.37
C LYS A 162 -22.77 4.68 29.12
N VAL A 163 -22.66 3.37 29.31
CA VAL A 163 -22.84 2.38 28.26
C VAL A 163 -24.19 1.71 28.44
N SER A 164 -25.12 2.00 27.55
CA SER A 164 -26.42 1.32 27.45
C SER A 164 -26.18 -0.05 26.80
N LYS A 165 -26.11 -1.10 27.63
CA LYS A 165 -25.94 -2.48 27.16
C LYS A 165 -27.03 -2.86 26.14
N THR A 166 -28.28 -2.45 26.41
CA THR A 166 -29.43 -2.71 25.55
C THR A 166 -29.37 -1.98 24.21
N GLU A 167 -28.94 -0.71 24.18
CA GLU A 167 -28.83 0.10 22.96
C GLU A 167 -27.76 -0.46 22.01
N SER A 168 -26.62 -0.91 22.52
CA SER A 168 -25.57 -1.50 21.68
C SER A 168 -25.99 -2.85 21.08
N HIS A 169 -26.78 -3.64 21.82
CA HIS A 169 -27.38 -4.87 21.30
C HIS A 169 -28.48 -4.58 20.28
N MET A 170 -29.39 -3.63 20.54
CA MET A 170 -30.42 -3.23 19.58
C MET A 170 -29.81 -2.60 18.32
N ALA A 171 -28.80 -1.74 18.44
CA ALA A 171 -28.09 -1.16 17.29
C ALA A 171 -27.41 -2.23 16.42
N ARG A 172 -27.02 -3.38 16.97
CA ARG A 172 -26.52 -4.53 16.17
C ARG A 172 -27.65 -5.25 15.42
N PHE A 173 -28.84 -5.35 16.01
CA PHE A 173 -30.03 -5.87 15.33
C PHE A 173 -30.52 -4.89 14.26
N GLU A 174 -30.59 -3.60 14.55
CA GLU A 174 -30.91 -2.54 13.58
C GLU A 174 -29.83 -2.37 12.49
N LYS A 175 -28.54 -2.63 12.78
CA LYS A 175 -27.52 -2.74 11.72
C LYS A 175 -27.60 -4.05 10.93
N LYS A 176 -28.17 -5.12 11.49
CA LYS A 176 -28.43 -6.36 10.74
C LYS A 176 -29.66 -6.22 9.85
N GLU A 177 -30.72 -5.57 10.34
CA GLU A 177 -31.94 -5.29 9.57
C GLU A 177 -31.76 -4.10 8.61
N GLY A 178 -31.06 -3.05 9.06
CA GLY A 178 -30.79 -1.81 8.30
C GLY A 178 -29.46 -1.80 7.54
N GLY A 179 -28.54 -2.74 7.81
CA GLY A 179 -27.30 -2.94 7.04
C GLY A 179 -27.53 -3.48 5.64
N HIS A 180 -28.78 -3.86 5.35
CA HIS A 180 -29.26 -4.09 4.01
C HIS A 180 -30.32 -3.05 3.60
N SER A 181 -30.49 -1.86 4.19
CA SER A 181 -31.47 -0.90 3.64
C SER A 181 -31.12 -0.42 2.21
N LEU A 182 -29.83 -0.31 1.88
CA LEU A 182 -29.34 -0.15 0.50
C LEU A 182 -29.38 -1.44 -0.33
N SER A 183 -29.49 -2.58 0.35
CA SER A 183 -29.60 -3.91 -0.25
C SER A 183 -31.04 -4.44 -0.28
N SER A 184 -32.01 -3.79 0.34
CA SER A 184 -33.44 -4.15 0.37
C SER A 184 -34.10 -3.57 -0.86
N PHE A 185 -33.72 -2.35 -1.27
CA PHE A 185 -34.12 -1.84 -2.57
C PHE A 185 -33.45 -2.60 -3.71
N ARG A 186 -32.18 -3.01 -3.54
CA ARG A 186 -31.48 -3.83 -4.53
C ARG A 186 -31.96 -5.28 -4.58
N SER A 187 -32.34 -5.89 -3.45
CA SER A 187 -32.85 -7.26 -3.42
C SER A 187 -34.30 -7.38 -3.87
N GLN A 188 -35.08 -6.30 -3.72
CA GLN A 188 -36.47 -6.25 -4.21
C GLN A 188 -36.56 -5.94 -5.71
N LEU A 189 -35.44 -5.53 -6.34
CA LEU A 189 -35.33 -5.37 -7.79
C LEU A 189 -34.82 -6.67 -8.42
N LYS A 190 -35.56 -7.21 -9.40
CA LYS A 190 -35.10 -8.35 -10.21
C LYS A 190 -33.90 -7.91 -11.06
N SER A 191 -32.74 -8.52 -10.85
CA SER A 191 -31.57 -8.35 -11.74
C SER A 191 -31.89 -8.91 -13.13
N THR A 192 -31.65 -8.16 -14.20
CA THR A 192 -31.85 -8.62 -15.58
C THR A 192 -30.66 -9.42 -16.12
N GLY A 193 -29.68 -9.77 -15.28
CA GLY A 193 -28.55 -10.63 -15.64
C GLY A 193 -27.56 -10.03 -16.65
N HIS A 194 -27.80 -8.82 -17.15
CA HIS A 194 -26.96 -8.18 -18.17
C HIS A 194 -26.30 -6.93 -17.59
N SER A 195 -25.09 -7.10 -17.06
CA SER A 195 -24.24 -5.97 -16.69
C SER A 195 -23.52 -5.42 -17.92
N LYS A 196 -24.21 -4.64 -18.76
CA LYS A 196 -23.58 -3.95 -19.92
C LYS A 196 -22.50 -2.94 -19.55
N TYR A 197 -22.25 -2.72 -18.24
CA TYR A 197 -21.28 -1.76 -17.71
C TYR A 197 -20.47 -2.30 -16.51
N ALA A 198 -20.47 -3.62 -16.25
CA ALA A 198 -19.53 -4.16 -15.26
C ALA A 198 -18.13 -4.12 -15.88
N LEU A 199 -17.23 -3.37 -15.25
CA LEU A 199 -15.82 -3.35 -15.59
C LEU A 199 -15.28 -4.76 -15.25
N GLU A 200 -14.77 -5.49 -16.24
CA GLU A 200 -14.03 -6.73 -16.01
C GLU A 200 -12.78 -6.39 -15.18
N GLU A 201 -12.82 -6.69 -13.89
CA GLU A 201 -11.65 -6.69 -13.04
C GLU A 201 -10.85 -7.93 -13.44
N LYS A 202 -9.71 -7.70 -14.10
CA LYS A 202 -8.81 -8.75 -14.57
C LYS A 202 -8.14 -9.36 -13.33
N ASP A 203 -8.70 -10.46 -12.84
CA ASP A 203 -8.10 -11.27 -11.78
C ASP A 203 -6.83 -11.95 -12.33
N GLU A 204 -5.65 -11.47 -11.92
CA GLU A 204 -4.41 -12.24 -12.07
C GLU A 204 -4.31 -13.26 -10.90
N PRO A 205 -4.08 -14.56 -11.18
CA PRO A 205 -4.04 -15.57 -10.14
C PRO A 205 -2.72 -15.49 -9.36
N VAL A 206 -2.82 -15.16 -8.07
CA VAL A 206 -1.71 -15.23 -7.11
C VAL A 206 -1.32 -16.69 -6.90
N SER A 207 -0.18 -17.09 -7.47
CA SER A 207 0.48 -18.36 -7.21
C SER A 207 1.00 -18.40 -5.76
N THR A 208 0.43 -19.27 -4.93
CA THR A 208 1.00 -19.61 -3.62
C THR A 208 1.96 -20.80 -3.76
N PRO A 209 3.24 -20.68 -3.34
CA PRO A 209 4.16 -21.81 -3.36
C PRO A 209 3.80 -22.83 -2.27
N LYS A 210 4.02 -24.11 -2.60
CA LYS A 210 3.80 -25.29 -1.77
C LYS A 210 4.87 -25.43 -0.68
#